data_AF-A0A142WRA7-F1
#
_entry.id   AF-A0A142WRA7-F1
#
_cell.length_a   1.000
_cell.length_b   1.000
_cell.length_c   1.000
_cell.angle_alpha   90.00
_cell.angle_beta   90.00
_cell.angle_gamma   90.00
#
_symmetry.space_group_name_H-M   'P 1'
#
loop_
_entity.id
_entity.type
_entity.pdbx_description
1 polymer ?
#
loop_
_entity_poly.entity_id
_entity_poly.type
_entity_poly.pdbx_seq_one_letter_code
_entity_poly.pdbx_strand_id
1 'polypeptide(L)'
;MPVEPDNMPATSRLFLDLGFQVWHIPGVSRAWKREYADGSFLLITDAGGYDLPEPAGPWSGIYLSHRDEFLELAPLARRMKEIVRWIRHTERLCLHRATALEASDPPRCSNKCPMDRS
;
A
#
# COMPACT_ATOMS: atom_id res chain seq x y z
N MET A 1 -36.17 -4.04 0.59
CA MET A 1 -35.39 -5.11 -0.05
C MET A 1 -34.05 -5.20 0.68
N PRO A 2 -33.77 -6.26 1.44
CA PRO A 2 -32.43 -6.48 1.96
C PRO A 2 -31.48 -6.69 0.78
N VAL A 3 -30.38 -5.95 0.75
CA VAL A 3 -29.33 -6.10 -0.26
C VAL A 3 -28.62 -7.41 0.06
N GLU A 4 -28.72 -8.39 -0.84
CA GLU A 4 -28.06 -9.69 -0.66
C GLU A 4 -26.53 -9.51 -0.59
N PRO A 5 -25.85 -10.11 0.41
CA PRO A 5 -24.40 -10.02 0.55
C PRO A 5 -23.62 -10.86 -0.48
N ASP A 6 -24.30 -11.51 -1.43
CA ASP A 6 -23.72 -12.50 -2.36
C ASP A 6 -23.21 -11.94 -3.70
N ASN A 7 -23.09 -10.61 -3.83
CA ASN A 7 -22.56 -9.97 -5.04
C ASN A 7 -21.36 -9.06 -4.75
N MET A 8 -20.53 -9.42 -3.77
CA MET A 8 -19.20 -8.84 -3.70
C MET A 8 -18.29 -9.56 -4.71
N PRO A 9 -17.56 -8.84 -5.59
CA PRO A 9 -16.33 -9.37 -6.19
C PRO A 9 -15.23 -9.44 -5.09
N ALA A 10 -15.52 -10.25 -4.07
CA ALA A 10 -14.74 -10.54 -2.89
C ALA A 10 -14.50 -12.05 -2.95
N THR A 11 -13.32 -12.60 -2.78
CA THR A 11 -12.25 -12.22 -1.89
C THR A 11 -11.14 -13.17 -2.30
N SER A 12 -10.07 -12.69 -2.90
CA SER A 12 -8.84 -13.46 -2.74
C SER A 12 -8.54 -13.36 -1.25
N ARG A 13 -8.86 -14.41 -0.47
CA ARG A 13 -8.61 -14.46 0.98
C ARG A 13 -7.17 -14.05 1.30
N LEU A 14 -6.28 -14.35 0.37
CA LEU A 14 -4.92 -13.84 0.29
C LEU A 14 -4.78 -12.32 0.50
N PHE A 15 -5.59 -11.47 -0.12
CA PHE A 15 -5.49 -10.02 0.06
C PHE A 15 -5.93 -9.60 1.47
N LEU A 16 -6.96 -10.23 2.02
CA LEU A 16 -7.35 -10.02 3.42
C LEU A 16 -6.23 -10.48 4.37
N ASP A 17 -5.64 -11.65 4.12
CA ASP A 17 -4.53 -12.19 4.91
C ASP A 17 -3.27 -11.30 4.80
N LEU A 18 -3.12 -10.59 3.68
CA LEU A 18 -2.09 -9.57 3.45
C LEU A 18 -2.49 -8.19 3.98
N GLY A 19 -3.60 -8.05 4.71
CA GLY A 19 -4.04 -6.80 5.34
C GLY A 19 -4.63 -5.77 4.38
N PHE A 20 -5.04 -6.17 3.18
CA PHE A 20 -5.81 -5.29 2.29
C PHE A 20 -7.28 -5.28 2.71
N GLN A 21 -7.92 -4.13 2.48
CA GLN A 21 -9.35 -3.92 2.59
C GLN A 21 -9.91 -3.45 1.26
N VAL A 22 -11.21 -3.65 1.04
CA VAL A 22 -11.87 -3.07 -0.15
C VAL A 22 -12.08 -1.59 0.12
N TRP A 23 -11.49 -0.76 -0.75
CA TRP A 23 -11.77 0.66 -0.84
C TRP A 23 -12.69 0.92 -2.02
N HIS A 24 -13.68 1.78 -1.83
CA HIS A 24 -14.76 1.99 -2.79
C HIS A 24 -15.22 3.45 -2.74
N ILE A 25 -15.28 4.07 -3.93
CA ILE A 25 -15.99 5.32 -4.16
C ILE A 25 -17.27 4.97 -4.95
N PRO A 26 -18.46 5.11 -4.35
CA PRO A 26 -19.74 4.77 -5.00
C PRO A 26 -19.90 5.37 -6.38
N GLY A 27 -20.09 4.50 -7.38
CA GLY A 27 -20.29 4.89 -8.78
C GLY A 27 -19.03 5.36 -9.51
N VAL A 28 -17.86 5.29 -8.89
CA VAL A 28 -16.60 5.77 -9.47
C VAL A 28 -15.57 4.66 -9.56
N SER A 29 -15.18 4.04 -8.44
CA SER A 29 -14.10 3.05 -8.46
C SER A 29 -14.08 2.12 -7.25
N ARG A 30 -13.48 0.94 -7.43
CA ARG A 30 -13.18 -0.02 -6.35
C ARG A 30 -11.75 -0.52 -6.49
N ALA A 31 -11.08 -0.74 -5.36
CA ALA A 31 -9.73 -1.30 -5.32
C ALA A 31 -9.49 -2.06 -4.01
N TRP A 32 -8.57 -3.02 -4.01
CA TRP A 32 -7.97 -3.48 -2.77
C TRP A 32 -6.96 -2.43 -2.31
N LYS A 33 -7.17 -1.85 -1.13
CA LYS A 33 -6.28 -0.86 -0.54
C LYS A 33 -5.56 -1.42 0.68
N ARG A 34 -4.28 -1.13 0.81
CA ARG A 34 -3.52 -1.32 2.05
C ARG A 34 -2.73 -0.07 2.37
N GLU A 35 -2.92 0.47 3.55
CA GLU A 35 -2.19 1.64 4.06
C GLU A 35 -1.01 1.21 4.92
N TYR A 36 0.08 1.97 4.86
CA TYR A 36 1.27 1.81 5.68
C TYR A 36 1.36 2.88 6.76
N ALA A 37 2.27 2.67 7.72
CA ALA A 37 2.43 3.56 8.88
C ALA A 37 2.88 4.99 8.50
N ASP A 38 3.56 5.17 7.38
CA ASP A 38 3.98 6.48 6.85
C ASP A 38 2.88 7.18 6.03
N GLY A 39 1.66 6.59 5.99
CA GLY A 39 0.52 7.08 5.25
C GLY A 39 0.55 6.77 3.75
N SER A 40 1.63 6.17 3.24
CA SER A 40 1.64 5.64 1.87
C SER A 40 0.71 4.45 1.74
N PHE A 41 0.29 4.10 0.52
CA PHE A 41 -0.64 3.01 0.34
C PHE A 41 -0.53 2.32 -1.02
N LEU A 42 -0.87 1.02 -1.01
CA LEU A 42 -1.01 0.21 -2.22
C LEU A 42 -2.47 0.11 -2.62
N LEU A 43 -2.71 0.18 -3.93
CA LEU A 43 -3.97 -0.15 -4.57
C LEU A 43 -3.76 -1.34 -5.51
N ILE A 44 -4.62 -2.35 -5.44
CA ILE A 44 -4.71 -3.42 -6.44
C ILE A 44 -6.05 -3.34 -7.14
N THR A 45 -6.01 -3.26 -8.47
CA THR A 45 -7.16 -3.07 -9.34
C THR A 45 -7.12 -4.06 -10.50
N ASP A 46 -8.17 -4.03 -11.32
CA ASP A 46 -8.17 -4.57 -12.68
C ASP A 46 -7.17 -3.84 -13.59
N ALA A 47 -7.07 -4.27 -14.86
CA ALA A 47 -6.21 -3.62 -15.85
C ALA A 47 -6.60 -2.17 -16.13
N GLY A 48 -7.88 -1.81 -15.99
CA GLY A 48 -8.37 -0.46 -16.21
C GLY A 48 -7.95 0.52 -15.10
N GLY A 49 -7.75 0.04 -13.87
CA GLY A 49 -7.45 0.89 -12.72
C GLY A 49 -8.69 1.42 -12.01
N TYR A 50 -9.87 0.92 -12.35
CA TYR A 50 -11.15 1.46 -11.88
C TYR A 50 -11.92 0.47 -11.01
N ASP A 51 -11.64 -0.82 -11.11
CA ASP A 51 -12.42 -1.83 -10.41
C ASP A 51 -11.56 -2.91 -9.75
N LEU A 52 -12.19 -3.75 -8.94
CA LEU A 52 -11.57 -4.93 -8.37
C LEU A 52 -11.24 -5.94 -9.49
N PRO A 53 -10.03 -6.53 -9.48
CA PRO A 53 -9.65 -7.50 -10.48
C PRO A 53 -10.46 -8.78 -10.32
N GLU A 54 -10.81 -9.41 -11.45
CA GLU A 54 -11.36 -10.76 -11.43
C GLU A 54 -10.36 -11.76 -10.83
N PRO A 55 -10.83 -12.91 -10.29
CA PRO A 55 -9.93 -13.94 -9.73
C PRO A 55 -8.91 -14.51 -10.73
N ALA A 56 -9.19 -14.41 -12.04
CA ALA A 56 -8.28 -14.82 -13.10
C ALA A 56 -7.29 -13.71 -13.53
N GLY A 57 -7.48 -12.50 -13.02
CA GLY A 57 -6.77 -11.30 -13.46
C GLY A 57 -7.31 -10.77 -14.78
N PRO A 58 -6.57 -9.86 -15.42
CA PRO A 58 -5.27 -9.33 -15.01
C PRO A 58 -5.33 -8.43 -13.76
N TRP A 59 -4.20 -8.30 -13.08
CA TRP A 59 -4.02 -7.46 -11.88
C TRP A 59 -3.11 -6.29 -12.19
N SER A 60 -3.50 -5.10 -11.74
CA SER A 60 -2.67 -3.92 -11.72
C SER A 60 -2.42 -3.50 -10.27
N GLY A 61 -1.21 -3.01 -9.97
CA GLY A 61 -0.83 -2.58 -8.63
C GLY A 61 -0.24 -1.19 -8.69
N ILE A 62 -0.73 -0.27 -7.86
CA ILE A 62 -0.31 1.12 -7.81
C ILE A 62 0.19 1.42 -6.40
N TYR A 63 1.38 2.00 -6.28
CA TYR A 63 1.91 2.48 -5.01
C TYR A 63 1.92 4.01 -4.99
N LEU A 64 1.25 4.57 -3.98
CA LEU A 64 1.04 6.00 -3.82
C LEU A 64 1.62 6.48 -2.49
N SER A 65 2.11 7.72 -2.47
CA SER A 65 2.50 8.41 -1.24
C SER A 65 1.26 8.84 -0.43
N HIS A 66 1.47 9.33 0.80
CA HIS A 66 0.40 9.91 1.62
C HIS A 66 -0.26 11.16 1.00
N ARG A 67 0.31 11.71 -0.08
CA ARG A 67 -0.21 12.86 -0.85
C ARG A 67 -0.81 12.44 -2.19
N ASP A 68 -1.10 11.15 -2.35
CA ASP A 68 -1.58 10.55 -3.59
C ASP A 68 -0.60 10.69 -4.77
N GLU A 69 0.68 10.92 -4.48
CA GLU A 69 1.71 10.99 -5.53
C GLU A 69 2.10 9.58 -5.97
N PHE A 70 2.21 9.39 -7.28
CA PHE A 70 2.61 8.13 -7.85
C PHE A 70 4.07 7.80 -7.54
N LEU A 71 4.29 6.67 -6.86
CA LEU A 71 5.62 6.18 -6.52
C LEU A 71 6.05 5.02 -7.42
N GLU A 72 5.16 4.06 -7.66
CA GLU A 72 5.45 2.86 -8.44
C GLU A 72 4.19 2.24 -9.04
N LEU A 73 4.33 1.56 -10.18
CA LEU A 73 3.28 0.72 -10.77
C LEU A 73 3.84 -0.67 -11.05
N ALA A 74 3.08 -1.68 -10.64
CA ALA A 74 3.32 -3.06 -11.02
C ALA A 74 3.18 -3.21 -12.54
N PRO A 75 4.08 -3.94 -13.21
CA PRO A 75 3.78 -4.46 -14.54
C PRO A 75 2.45 -5.23 -14.49
N LEU A 76 1.63 -5.10 -15.53
CA LEU A 76 0.33 -5.76 -15.58
C LEU A 76 0.49 -7.28 -15.38
N ALA A 77 0.09 -7.75 -14.21
CA ALA A 77 0.28 -9.11 -13.79
C ALA A 77 -0.82 -9.98 -14.39
N ARG A 78 -0.44 -11.07 -15.05
CA ARG A 78 -1.38 -12.05 -15.61
C ARG A 78 -1.59 -13.23 -14.70
N ARG A 79 -0.86 -13.30 -13.58
CA ARG A 79 -0.99 -14.34 -12.57
C ARG A 79 -0.92 -13.73 -11.18
N MET A 80 -1.75 -14.21 -10.26
CA MET A 80 -1.77 -13.77 -8.85
C MET A 80 -0.38 -13.79 -8.19
N LYS A 81 0.44 -14.80 -8.50
CA LYS A 81 1.81 -14.89 -7.95
C LYS A 81 2.72 -13.72 -8.34
N GLU A 82 2.47 -13.08 -9.48
CA GLU A 82 3.27 -11.95 -9.96
C GLU A 82 2.95 -10.71 -9.14
N ILE A 83 1.67 -10.42 -8.91
CA ILE A 83 1.26 -9.28 -8.07
C ILE A 83 1.72 -9.46 -6.62
N VAL A 84 1.65 -10.67 -6.07
CA VAL A 84 2.14 -10.95 -4.70
C VAL A 84 3.65 -10.72 -4.59
N ARG A 85 4.42 -11.11 -5.61
CA ARG A 85 5.88 -10.85 -5.64
C ARG A 85 6.18 -9.37 -5.69
N TRP A 86 5.42 -8.62 -6.48
CA TRP A 86 5.55 -7.17 -6.55
C TRP A 86 5.22 -6.52 -5.21
N ILE A 87 4.09 -6.86 -4.58
CA ILE A 87 3.71 -6.37 -3.23
C ILE A 87 4.86 -6.57 -2.23
N ARG A 88 5.40 -7.79 -2.14
CA ARG A 88 6.52 -8.11 -1.24
C ARG A 88 7.83 -7.41 -1.61
N HIS A 89 8.02 -7.05 -2.87
CA HIS A 89 9.17 -6.27 -3.29
C HIS A 89 9.03 -4.82 -2.82
N THR A 90 7.88 -4.19 -3.11
CA THR A 90 7.59 -2.82 -2.69
C THR A 90 7.61 -2.67 -1.18
N GLU A 91 7.04 -3.62 -0.42
CA GLU A 91 7.11 -3.63 1.05
C GLU A 91 8.54 -3.60 1.59
N ARG A 92 9.44 -4.41 1.01
CA ARG A 92 10.85 -4.44 1.42
C ARG A 92 11.52 -3.09 1.16
N LEU A 93 11.24 -2.47 0.01
CA LEU A 93 11.76 -1.14 -0.30
C LEU A 93 11.26 -0.08 0.69
N CYS A 94 9.99 -0.16 1.11
CA CYS A 94 9.40 0.75 2.10
C CYS A 94 10.05 0.59 3.48
N LEU A 95 10.20 -0.65 3.95
CA LEU A 95 10.87 -0.94 5.23
C LEU A 95 12.31 -0.42 5.23
N HIS A 96 13.07 -0.64 4.15
CA HIS A 96 14.43 -0.13 4.04
C HIS A 96 14.48 1.41 4.08
N ARG A 97 13.54 2.10 3.42
CA ARG A 97 13.45 3.57 3.47
C ARG A 97 13.12 4.09 4.87
N ALA A 98 12.15 3.47 5.56
CA ALA A 98 11.79 3.86 6.93
C ALA A 98 12.99 3.71 7.89
N THR A 99 13.70 2.57 7.82
CA THR A 99 14.90 2.36 8.66
C THR A 99 16.04 3.33 8.33
N ALA A 100 16.20 3.73 7.07
CA ALA A 100 17.22 4.71 6.67
C ALA A 100 16.88 6.13 7.16
N LEU A 101 15.59 6.49 7.18
CA LEU A 101 15.10 7.76 7.74
C LEU A 101 15.33 7.82 9.26
N GLU A 102 14.98 6.76 10.00
CA GLU A 102 15.25 6.69 11.45
C GLU A 102 16.76 6.69 11.77
N ALA A 103 17.59 6.04 10.95
CA ALA A 103 19.04 6.06 11.11
C ALA A 103 19.68 7.41 10.74
N SER A 104 18.97 8.26 9.99
CA SER A 104 19.43 9.59 9.60
C SER A 104 19.04 10.70 10.58
N ASP A 105 18.28 10.40 11.63
CA ASP A 105 18.16 11.28 12.79
C ASP A 105 19.44 11.18 13.63
N PRO A 106 20.36 12.16 13.60
CA PRO A 106 21.47 12.15 14.53
C PRO A 106 20.91 12.22 15.96
N PRO A 107 21.56 11.58 16.96
CA PRO A 107 21.19 11.79 18.34
C PRO A 107 21.20 13.30 18.57
N ARG A 108 20.05 13.87 18.97
CA ARG A 108 20.00 15.26 19.45
C ARG A 108 21.01 15.35 20.59
N CYS A 109 22.19 15.87 20.30
CA CYS A 109 23.12 16.36 21.30
C CYS A 109 22.32 17.37 22.12
N SER A 110 21.85 16.94 23.29
CA SER A 110 21.36 17.86 24.31
C SER A 110 22.56 18.71 24.70
N ASN A 111 22.67 19.87 24.05
CA ASN A 111 23.54 20.95 24.48
C ASN A 111 23.07 21.40 25.87
N LYS A 112 23.49 20.70 26.91
CA LYS A 112 23.83 21.33 28.17
C LYS A 112 25.28 21.74 28.05
N CYS A 113 25.51 22.94 27.53
CA CYS A 113 26.71 23.69 27.88
C CYS A 113 26.55 24.10 29.36
N PRO A 114 27.35 23.61 30.31
CA PRO A 114 27.55 24.36 31.52
C PRO A 114 28.45 25.54 31.16
N MET A 115 27.91 26.76 31.27
CA MET A 115 28.74 27.96 31.26
C MET A 115 29.79 27.86 32.37
N ASP A 116 30.99 28.35 32.03
CA ASP A 116 32.04 28.79 32.94
C ASP A 116 31.51 29.31 34.28
N ARG A 117 32.07 28.80 35.37
CA ARG A 117 32.34 29.59 36.57
C ARG A 117 33.65 29.16 37.24
N SER A 118 34.62 30.07 37.09
CA SER A 118 35.65 30.46 38.06
C SER A 118 36.91 29.62 38.17
#